data_AF-A0A949UJJ4-F1
#
_entry.id   AF-A0A949UJJ4-F1
#
_cell.length_a   1.000
_cell.length_b   1.000
_cell.length_c   1.000
_cell.angle_alpha   90.00
_cell.angle_beta   90.00
_cell.angle_gamma   90.00
#
_symmetry.space_group_name_H-M   'P 1'
#
loop_
_entity.id
_entity.type
_entity.pdbx_description
1 polymer ?
#
loop_
_entity_poly.entity_id
_entity_poly.type
_entity_poly.pdbx_seq_one_letter_code
_entity_poly.pdbx_strand_id
1 'polypeptide(L)'
;MKVRNSRVTKAICVVVLLQAAAVAFLGQTFAQSSPIVTTIHVDTAHVIKKFDADRALGTSIDILRPGELEKVYSEVNLREALSAGWGPITYRQNTELQGAAWHWNPNGTWTDPAHQSGYFTGSSEPREFIRDSYGYPLPHRGNTQGDGRSRSKYSRIADGDPNTYWKSNPYLTHQYTGEDDALHPQWVMIDLGAIEKIDTLRIAWANPYAVNYEVQYWNSEKEPLSNPTAGSWIAFYNGIVSDGKGATETLKLSADVVPARYLRIWMMKSSNTSETRDGDPRSSAGYAIREVYVGNLNDEGQFVDLVKHTPDQNQTVTFASSVDPWHSASDLALEAGDQTGFDLFYTSGITKKLPAMIPIAMLYSTPEDAAAEIAYIKKRGYPISYIEMGEEPDGQKMLPEDYGALYLQFASAIHKIDPNLKLGGPVFEGVNEDILVWPDNRGRASWLGRFLDYLREHGRISDLSFVSFEHYPFPPCEITWSDLYREPELTRGILKIWRDDGVPADVPLMNTESNVS
;
A
#
# COMPACT_ATOMS: atom_id res chain seq x y z
N MET A 1 19.32 -43.29 -15.97
CA MET A 1 19.59 -43.76 -14.60
C MET A 1 19.20 -42.62 -13.65
N LYS A 2 18.12 -42.84 -12.88
CA LYS A 2 17.47 -42.01 -11.83
C LYS A 2 17.71 -40.49 -11.79
N VAL A 3 16.72 -39.75 -12.31
CA VAL A 3 16.33 -38.40 -11.89
C VAL A 3 15.16 -38.53 -10.90
N ARG A 4 15.17 -37.80 -9.79
CA ARG A 4 14.04 -37.71 -8.84
C ARG A 4 13.52 -36.27 -8.75
N ASN A 5 12.22 -36.17 -9.05
CA ASN A 5 11.24 -35.10 -8.91
C ASN A 5 11.45 -33.99 -7.86
N SER A 6 11.09 -32.77 -8.27
CA SER A 6 9.91 -32.07 -7.71
C SER A 6 9.34 -31.08 -8.75
N ARG A 7 8.11 -31.34 -9.21
CA ARG A 7 7.33 -30.49 -10.12
C ARG A 7 6.50 -29.50 -9.30
N VAL A 8 6.53 -28.22 -9.67
CA VAL A 8 5.43 -27.28 -9.41
C VAL A 8 4.89 -26.85 -10.77
N THR A 9 3.64 -27.19 -11.02
CA THR A 9 2.94 -27.05 -12.30
C THR A 9 2.35 -25.65 -12.39
N LYS A 10 2.84 -24.79 -13.29
CA LYS A 10 2.08 -23.62 -13.77
C LYS A 10 1.22 -24.07 -14.94
N ALA A 11 -0.10 -24.00 -14.81
CA ALA A 11 -1.02 -24.22 -15.91
C ALA A 11 -1.34 -22.87 -16.58
N ILE A 12 -0.86 -22.69 -17.81
CA ILE A 12 -1.34 -21.67 -18.74
C ILE A 12 -2.28 -22.40 -19.71
N CYS A 13 -3.56 -22.02 -19.77
CA CYS A 13 -4.49 -22.56 -20.75
C CYS A 13 -4.65 -21.58 -21.93
N VAL A 14 -4.11 -21.98 -23.08
CA VAL A 14 -4.45 -21.45 -24.40
C VAL A 14 -5.32 -22.51 -25.07
N VAL A 15 -6.56 -22.17 -25.44
CA VAL A 15 -7.43 -23.07 -26.21
C VAL A 15 -7.36 -22.67 -27.69
N VAL A 16 -6.71 -23.52 -28.49
CA VAL A 16 -6.86 -23.54 -29.95
C VAL A 16 -7.77 -24.73 -30.30
N LEU A 17 -8.94 -24.44 -30.85
CA LEU A 17 -9.91 -25.43 -31.33
C LEU A 17 -9.68 -25.68 -32.81
N LEU A 18 -9.27 -26.91 -33.16
CA LEU A 18 -9.46 -27.50 -34.48
C LEU A 18 -9.42 -29.01 -34.33
N GLN A 19 -10.56 -29.69 -34.47
CA GLN A 19 -10.65 -30.89 -35.30
C GLN A 19 -12.10 -31.36 -35.49
N ALA A 20 -12.36 -31.81 -36.71
CA ALA A 20 -13.65 -32.16 -37.26
C ALA A 20 -14.05 -33.61 -36.98
N ALA A 21 -15.37 -33.76 -36.76
CA ALA A 21 -16.27 -34.84 -37.16
C ALA A 21 -15.81 -36.31 -37.12
N ALA A 22 -16.46 -37.09 -36.23
CA ALA A 22 -17.28 -38.25 -36.62
C ALA A 22 -18.10 -38.76 -35.41
N VAL A 23 -19.43 -38.63 -35.44
CA VAL A 23 -20.32 -39.36 -34.52
C VAL A 23 -21.47 -39.96 -35.32
N ALA A 24 -21.50 -41.29 -35.35
CA ALA A 24 -22.63 -42.08 -35.78
C ALA A 24 -23.70 -42.11 -34.67
N PHE A 25 -24.96 -42.00 -35.08
CA PHE A 25 -26.16 -42.00 -34.25
C PHE A 25 -26.29 -43.24 -33.36
N LEU A 26 -26.43 -43.03 -32.05
CA LEU A 26 -27.18 -43.90 -31.14
C LEU A 26 -27.97 -42.99 -30.18
N GLY A 27 -29.29 -43.06 -30.28
CA GLY A 27 -30.22 -42.23 -29.53
C GLY A 27 -30.15 -42.53 -28.03
N GLN A 28 -29.72 -41.54 -27.27
CA GLN A 28 -30.08 -41.39 -25.85
C GLN A 28 -30.90 -40.11 -25.73
N THR A 29 -32.13 -40.27 -25.27
CA THR A 29 -32.99 -39.16 -24.85
C THR A 29 -32.37 -38.49 -23.64
N PHE A 30 -31.55 -37.47 -23.86
CA PHE A 30 -31.27 -36.47 -22.84
C PHE A 30 -32.59 -35.78 -22.54
N ALA A 31 -33.11 -35.96 -21.33
CA ALA A 31 -34.13 -35.05 -20.82
C ALA A 31 -33.52 -33.64 -20.88
N GLN A 32 -34.02 -32.81 -21.80
CA GLN A 32 -33.72 -31.39 -21.79
C GLN A 32 -34.19 -30.85 -20.45
N SER A 33 -33.27 -30.60 -19.52
CA SER A 33 -33.55 -29.70 -18.41
C SER A 33 -33.99 -28.39 -19.05
N SER A 34 -35.26 -28.02 -18.84
CA SER A 34 -35.72 -26.70 -19.24
C SER A 34 -34.76 -25.68 -18.63
N PRO A 35 -34.26 -24.69 -19.40
CA PRO A 35 -33.44 -23.65 -18.82
C PRO A 35 -34.22 -23.05 -17.65
N ILE A 36 -33.58 -22.95 -16.49
CA ILE A 36 -34.15 -22.20 -15.37
C ILE A 36 -34.19 -20.75 -15.85
N VAL A 37 -35.33 -20.32 -16.37
CA VAL A 37 -35.57 -18.94 -16.76
C VAL A 37 -35.84 -18.17 -15.48
N THR A 38 -34.78 -17.65 -14.86
CA THR A 38 -34.92 -16.66 -13.80
C THR A 38 -35.52 -15.40 -14.41
N THR A 39 -36.73 -15.04 -14.01
CA THR A 39 -37.38 -13.81 -14.45
C THR A 39 -37.01 -12.70 -13.46
N ILE A 40 -36.33 -11.66 -13.95
CA ILE A 40 -36.07 -10.44 -13.16
C ILE A 40 -37.30 -9.53 -13.28
N HIS A 41 -37.95 -9.26 -12.16
CA HIS A 41 -39.03 -8.27 -12.08
C HIS A 41 -38.46 -6.94 -11.59
N VAL A 42 -38.45 -5.92 -12.46
CA VAL A 42 -38.07 -4.55 -12.08
C VAL A 42 -39.34 -3.77 -11.76
N ASP A 43 -39.56 -3.47 -10.48
CA ASP A 43 -40.68 -2.65 -10.04
C ASP A 43 -40.36 -1.17 -10.25
N THR A 44 -40.83 -0.62 -11.38
CA THR A 44 -40.65 0.79 -11.72
C THR A 44 -41.68 1.70 -11.07
N ALA A 45 -42.72 1.14 -10.42
CA ALA A 45 -43.74 1.92 -9.71
C ALA A 45 -43.28 2.33 -8.30
N HIS A 46 -42.45 1.51 -7.65
CA HIS A 46 -41.91 1.78 -6.33
C HIS A 46 -40.45 2.24 -6.39
N VAL A 47 -40.25 3.55 -6.56
CA VAL A 47 -38.92 4.16 -6.56
C VAL A 47 -38.31 4.16 -5.16
N ILE A 48 -37.23 3.40 -4.95
CA ILE A 48 -36.52 3.31 -3.66
C ILE A 48 -35.56 4.51 -3.49
N LYS A 49 -34.82 4.88 -4.54
CA LYS A 49 -33.89 6.01 -4.59
C LYS A 49 -33.83 6.61 -6.00
N LYS A 50 -33.45 7.87 -6.10
CA LYS A 50 -33.14 8.56 -7.36
C LYS A 50 -31.71 9.09 -7.29
N PHE A 51 -30.95 8.90 -8.36
CA PHE A 51 -29.61 9.44 -8.52
C PHE A 51 -29.38 9.80 -9.99
N ASP A 52 -28.38 10.63 -10.24
CA ASP A 52 -27.92 10.95 -11.58
C ASP A 52 -26.86 9.92 -11.99
N ALA A 53 -27.21 9.01 -12.90
CA ALA A 53 -26.33 7.92 -13.31
C ALA A 53 -25.03 8.43 -13.95
N ASP A 54 -25.10 9.55 -14.69
CA ASP A 54 -23.94 10.17 -15.34
C ASP A 54 -22.96 10.79 -14.35
N ARG A 55 -23.32 10.84 -13.05
CA ARG A 55 -22.46 11.34 -11.96
C ARG A 55 -22.11 10.28 -10.93
N ALA A 56 -23.00 9.31 -10.72
CA ALA A 56 -22.88 8.30 -9.68
C ALA A 56 -22.21 7.01 -10.16
N LEU A 57 -22.24 6.72 -11.46
CA LEU A 57 -21.66 5.52 -12.04
C LEU A 57 -20.46 5.90 -12.91
N GLY A 58 -19.27 5.55 -12.43
CA GLY A 58 -18.01 5.82 -13.08
C GLY A 58 -17.28 4.55 -13.54
N THR A 59 -16.08 4.75 -14.06
CA THR A 59 -15.10 3.69 -14.30
C THR A 59 -13.75 4.16 -13.76
N SER A 60 -12.78 3.27 -13.66
CA SER A 60 -11.42 3.61 -13.29
C SER A 60 -10.45 3.52 -14.48
N ILE A 61 -9.29 4.14 -14.33
CA ILE A 61 -8.07 3.79 -15.08
C ILE A 61 -6.98 3.39 -14.08
N ASP A 62 -6.34 2.25 -14.33
CA ASP A 62 -5.24 1.72 -13.54
C ASP A 62 -3.96 1.69 -14.40
N ILE A 63 -2.84 1.34 -13.78
CA ILE A 63 -1.54 1.17 -14.42
C ILE A 63 -1.62 0.22 -15.60
N LEU A 64 -0.92 0.59 -16.67
CA LEU A 64 -0.82 -0.19 -17.88
C LEU A 64 0.46 -1.01 -17.87
N ARG A 65 0.43 -2.16 -18.55
CA ARG A 65 1.66 -2.91 -18.78
C ARG A 65 2.56 -2.13 -19.73
N PRO A 66 3.89 -2.36 -19.67
CA PRO A 66 4.83 -1.69 -20.56
C PRO A 66 4.41 -1.82 -22.03
N GLY A 67 4.28 -0.67 -22.71
CA GLY A 67 3.93 -0.61 -24.13
C GLY A 67 2.44 -0.76 -24.47
N GLU A 68 1.54 -0.81 -23.48
CA GLU A 68 0.09 -0.91 -23.73
C GLU A 68 -0.62 0.44 -23.90
N LEU A 69 0.03 1.56 -23.58
CA LEU A 69 -0.55 2.91 -23.64
C LEU A 69 -1.20 3.22 -25.00
N GLU A 70 -0.47 3.06 -26.10
CA GLU A 70 -0.98 3.34 -27.45
C GLU A 70 -2.15 2.43 -27.84
N LYS A 71 -2.19 1.21 -27.30
CA LYS A 71 -3.31 0.29 -27.52
C LYS A 71 -4.54 0.79 -26.79
N VAL A 72 -4.43 1.14 -25.50
CA VAL A 72 -5.54 1.65 -24.69
C VAL A 72 -6.12 2.91 -25.31
N TYR A 73 -5.27 3.84 -25.74
CA TYR A 73 -5.67 5.12 -26.32
C TYR A 73 -5.90 5.09 -27.84
N SER A 74 -5.92 3.91 -28.46
CA SER A 74 -6.30 3.80 -29.87
C SER A 74 -7.75 4.22 -30.10
N GLU A 75 -8.04 4.79 -31.27
CA GLU A 75 -9.40 5.25 -31.60
C GLU A 75 -10.46 4.17 -31.40
N VAL A 76 -10.14 2.92 -31.78
CA VAL A 76 -11.04 1.78 -31.63
C VAL A 76 -11.34 1.53 -30.15
N ASN A 77 -10.31 1.40 -29.31
CA ASN A 77 -10.52 1.09 -27.89
C ASN A 77 -11.17 2.24 -27.13
N LEU A 78 -10.81 3.49 -27.42
CA LEU A 78 -11.47 4.65 -26.83
C LEU A 78 -12.95 4.72 -27.21
N ARG A 79 -13.29 4.46 -28.47
CA ARG A 79 -14.70 4.45 -28.91
C ARG A 79 -15.50 3.36 -28.20
N GLU A 80 -14.96 2.15 -28.09
CA GLU A 80 -15.61 1.05 -27.37
C GLU A 80 -15.75 1.35 -25.87
N ALA A 81 -14.69 1.85 -25.22
CA ALA A 81 -14.73 2.25 -23.81
C ALA A 81 -15.79 3.34 -23.54
N LEU A 82 -15.85 4.36 -24.39
CA LEU A 82 -16.85 5.43 -24.28
C LEU A 82 -18.28 4.94 -24.57
N SER A 83 -18.44 3.91 -25.41
CA SER A 83 -19.75 3.33 -25.73
C SER A 83 -20.41 2.63 -24.53
N ALA A 84 -19.63 2.24 -23.51
CA ALA A 84 -20.14 1.67 -22.26
C ALA A 84 -20.97 2.68 -21.44
N GLY A 85 -20.82 3.98 -21.71
CA GLY A 85 -21.70 5.00 -21.14
C GLY A 85 -21.33 5.45 -19.71
N TRP A 86 -20.20 5.00 -19.15
CA TRP A 86 -19.75 5.43 -17.82
C TRP A 86 -19.56 6.95 -17.71
N GLY A 87 -19.79 7.46 -16.50
CA GLY A 87 -19.68 8.86 -16.11
C GLY A 87 -18.24 9.26 -15.75
N PRO A 88 -18.00 9.85 -14.56
CA PRO A 88 -16.67 10.27 -14.11
C PRO A 88 -15.67 9.12 -14.05
N ILE A 89 -14.38 9.47 -14.12
CA ILE A 89 -13.30 8.50 -14.00
C ILE A 89 -12.54 8.70 -12.69
N THR A 90 -12.23 7.60 -12.01
CA THR A 90 -11.22 7.54 -10.95
C THR A 90 -9.88 7.15 -11.57
N TYR A 91 -8.83 7.93 -11.31
CA TYR A 91 -7.48 7.56 -11.69
C TYR A 91 -6.89 6.78 -10.50
N ARG A 92 -6.37 5.57 -10.71
CA ARG A 92 -5.84 4.71 -9.64
C ARG A 92 -4.31 4.75 -9.62
N GLN A 93 -3.74 4.80 -8.42
CA GLN A 93 -2.30 4.97 -8.25
C GLN A 93 -1.62 3.68 -7.79
N ASN A 94 -1.05 2.96 -8.74
CA ASN A 94 -0.42 1.66 -8.48
C ASN A 94 1.04 1.75 -7.97
N THR A 95 1.67 2.92 -8.04
CA THR A 95 3.09 3.05 -7.64
C THR A 95 3.30 2.82 -6.14
N GLU A 96 2.31 3.16 -5.31
CA GLU A 96 2.34 2.83 -3.90
C GLU A 96 2.32 1.32 -3.67
N LEU A 97 1.43 0.60 -4.35
CA LEU A 97 1.40 -0.87 -4.33
C LEU A 97 2.78 -1.48 -4.68
N GLN A 98 3.44 -0.88 -5.67
CA GLN A 98 4.74 -1.36 -6.10
C GLN A 98 5.91 -1.03 -5.15
N GLY A 99 5.70 -0.22 -4.10
CA GLY A 99 6.79 0.30 -3.27
C GLY A 99 7.74 1.18 -4.09
N ALA A 100 7.17 2.15 -4.80
CA ALA A 100 7.87 3.04 -5.70
C ALA A 100 7.42 4.50 -5.53
N ALA A 101 8.36 5.42 -5.62
CA ALA A 101 8.05 6.84 -5.74
C ALA A 101 7.47 7.12 -7.14
N TRP A 102 6.36 7.84 -7.21
CA TRP A 102 5.72 8.19 -8.47
C TRP A 102 6.24 9.50 -9.01
N HIS A 103 6.70 9.51 -10.25
CA HIS A 103 6.93 10.75 -10.99
C HIS A 103 5.78 10.98 -11.95
N TRP A 104 4.76 11.71 -11.49
CA TRP A 104 3.65 12.16 -12.33
C TRP A 104 4.10 13.14 -13.43
N ASN A 105 5.28 13.76 -13.27
CA ASN A 105 5.93 14.62 -14.25
C ASN A 105 7.43 14.32 -14.33
N PRO A 106 7.98 14.05 -15.54
CA PRO A 106 9.40 13.77 -15.71
C PRO A 106 10.29 15.01 -15.46
N ASN A 107 9.72 16.22 -15.49
CA ASN A 107 10.42 17.45 -15.15
C ASN A 107 10.20 17.77 -13.67
N GLY A 108 11.28 18.09 -12.96
CA GLY A 108 11.20 18.48 -11.55
C GLY A 108 12.56 18.83 -10.97
N THR A 109 12.62 18.86 -9.65
CA THR A 109 13.84 19.15 -8.89
C THR A 109 14.14 18.06 -7.89
N TRP A 110 15.41 17.68 -7.83
CA TRP A 110 15.97 16.80 -6.81
C TRP A 110 16.53 17.61 -5.65
N THR A 111 16.50 17.08 -4.43
CA THR A 111 17.23 17.71 -3.32
C THR A 111 18.73 17.54 -3.40
N ASP A 112 19.21 16.54 -4.15
CA ASP A 112 20.58 16.48 -4.65
C ASP A 112 20.61 16.55 -6.19
N PRO A 113 20.61 17.77 -6.77
CA PRO A 113 20.68 17.95 -8.22
C PRO A 113 21.96 17.42 -8.86
N ALA A 114 23.07 17.37 -8.11
CA ALA A 114 24.36 16.97 -8.66
C ALA A 114 24.41 15.46 -8.97
N HIS A 115 23.73 14.66 -8.14
CA HIS A 115 23.63 13.20 -8.33
C HIS A 115 22.27 12.74 -8.84
N GLN A 116 21.31 13.66 -9.06
CA GLN A 116 19.93 13.37 -9.44
C GLN A 116 19.31 12.32 -8.49
N SER A 117 19.45 12.57 -7.19
CA SER A 117 18.94 11.70 -6.13
C SER A 117 18.39 12.53 -4.98
N GLY A 118 17.82 11.88 -3.97
CA GLY A 118 17.12 12.58 -2.90
C GLY A 118 15.62 12.46 -3.02
N TYR A 119 14.95 13.54 -2.65
CA TYR A 119 13.52 13.68 -2.79
C TYR A 119 13.25 14.48 -4.06
N PHE A 120 12.38 13.94 -4.91
CA PHE A 120 11.96 14.58 -6.14
C PHE A 120 10.67 15.39 -5.91
N THR A 121 10.59 16.55 -6.55
CA THR A 121 9.37 17.35 -6.64
C THR A 121 9.11 17.67 -8.09
N GLY A 122 7.99 17.19 -8.63
CA GLY A 122 7.55 17.45 -9.99
C GLY A 122 7.32 18.94 -10.24
N SER A 123 7.61 19.38 -11.46
CA SER A 123 7.44 20.79 -11.85
C SER A 123 5.96 21.11 -12.00
N SER A 124 5.46 22.03 -11.18
CA SER A 124 4.10 22.55 -11.36
C SER A 124 3.92 23.42 -12.61
N GLU A 125 5.00 23.80 -13.31
CA GLU A 125 4.92 24.61 -14.53
C GLU A 125 4.62 23.75 -15.77
N PRO A 126 3.49 23.96 -16.46
CA PRO A 126 3.18 23.25 -17.69
C PRO A 126 4.19 23.57 -18.80
N ARG A 127 4.86 22.53 -19.29
CA ARG A 127 5.79 22.61 -20.43
C ARG A 127 5.38 21.59 -21.49
N GLU A 128 6.18 20.55 -21.68
CA GLU A 128 5.93 19.45 -22.59
C GLU A 128 4.66 18.69 -22.20
N PHE A 129 4.08 18.00 -23.18
CA PHE A 129 2.92 17.16 -22.99
C PHE A 129 3.31 15.89 -22.23
N ILE A 130 2.70 15.63 -21.07
CA ILE A 130 2.94 14.44 -20.24
C ILE A 130 2.08 13.28 -20.76
N ARG A 131 2.74 12.34 -21.45
CA ARG A 131 2.11 11.13 -21.99
C ARG A 131 2.12 9.97 -21.01
N ASP A 132 3.26 9.79 -20.36
CA ASP A 132 3.58 8.66 -19.51
C ASP A 132 4.03 9.21 -18.15
N SER A 133 3.86 8.39 -17.11
CA SER A 133 4.39 8.63 -15.78
C SER A 133 4.84 7.31 -15.18
N TYR A 134 5.86 7.35 -14.33
CA TYR A 134 6.61 6.14 -13.98
C TYR A 134 6.88 6.03 -12.49
N GLY A 135 7.06 4.79 -12.05
CA GLY A 135 7.51 4.46 -10.70
C GLY A 135 9.03 4.29 -10.61
N TYR A 136 9.58 4.72 -9.49
CA TYR A 136 10.98 4.55 -9.09
C TYR A 136 11.00 3.67 -7.83
N PRO A 137 11.33 2.37 -7.92
CA PRO A 137 11.40 1.49 -6.76
C PRO A 137 12.28 2.06 -5.67
N LEU A 138 11.79 2.02 -4.43
CA LEU A 138 12.51 2.60 -3.32
C LEU A 138 13.72 1.73 -2.95
N PRO A 139 14.95 2.27 -2.98
CA PRO A 139 16.16 1.50 -2.70
C PRO A 139 16.26 1.06 -1.24
N HIS A 140 15.65 1.79 -0.30
CA HIS A 140 15.71 1.55 1.14
C HIS A 140 14.51 0.75 1.69
N ARG A 141 13.95 -0.17 0.90
CA ARG A 141 12.78 -0.98 1.26
C ARG A 141 13.04 -1.94 2.43
N GLY A 142 12.06 -2.08 3.33
CA GLY A 142 12.10 -2.99 4.49
C GLY A 142 11.21 -4.23 4.40
N ASN A 143 10.40 -4.34 3.33
CA ASN A 143 9.48 -5.47 3.13
C ASN A 143 10.08 -6.52 2.20
N THR A 144 10.16 -7.78 2.64
CA THR A 144 10.61 -8.92 1.81
C THR A 144 9.64 -9.23 0.68
N GLN A 145 8.35 -9.10 0.95
CA GLN A 145 7.27 -9.32 -0.01
C GLN A 145 6.53 -8.00 -0.27
N GLY A 146 5.82 -7.90 -1.39
CA GLY A 146 4.84 -6.84 -1.66
C GLY A 146 3.49 -7.47 -2.01
N ASP A 147 2.51 -6.66 -2.39
CA ASP A 147 1.15 -7.02 -2.87
C ASP A 147 1.09 -7.83 -4.19
N GLY A 148 2.12 -8.60 -4.49
CA GLY A 148 2.05 -9.66 -5.51
C GLY A 148 2.49 -9.26 -6.92
N ARG A 149 2.66 -7.97 -7.24
CA ARG A 149 3.24 -7.53 -8.53
C ARG A 149 4.78 -7.41 -8.49
N SER A 150 5.37 -7.30 -7.30
CA SER A 150 6.80 -7.02 -7.10
C SER A 150 7.68 -8.26 -6.84
N ARG A 151 7.64 -9.25 -7.74
CA ARG A 151 8.30 -10.56 -7.56
C ARG A 151 9.84 -10.55 -7.57
N SER A 152 10.45 -9.40 -7.83
CA SER A 152 11.91 -9.19 -7.90
C SER A 152 12.46 -8.29 -6.79
N LYS A 153 11.61 -7.77 -5.89
CA LYS A 153 12.03 -6.89 -4.79
C LYS A 153 12.17 -7.67 -3.48
N TYR A 154 13.11 -7.23 -2.65
CA TYR A 154 13.51 -7.85 -1.40
C TYR A 154 13.84 -6.75 -0.37
N SER A 155 13.68 -7.06 0.92
CA SER A 155 14.04 -6.18 2.04
C SER A 155 15.55 -6.01 2.15
N ARG A 156 15.99 -4.81 2.53
CA ARG A 156 17.39 -4.52 2.90
C ARG A 156 17.77 -5.01 4.29
N ILE A 157 16.80 -5.43 5.10
CA ILE A 157 17.03 -5.79 6.51
C ILE A 157 17.65 -7.20 6.66
N ALA A 158 17.54 -8.04 5.63
CA ALA A 158 18.02 -9.42 5.61
C ALA A 158 18.58 -9.81 4.22
N ASP A 159 19.22 -8.88 3.51
CA ASP A 159 19.75 -9.15 2.15
C ASP A 159 21.18 -9.70 2.12
N GLY A 160 21.88 -9.65 3.26
CA GLY A 160 23.26 -10.07 3.43
C GLY A 160 24.30 -9.02 3.04
N ASP A 161 23.89 -7.80 2.70
CA ASP A 161 24.80 -6.72 2.33
C ASP A 161 24.78 -5.58 3.36
N PRO A 162 25.82 -5.47 4.22
CA PRO A 162 25.88 -4.41 5.23
C PRO A 162 26.02 -3.00 4.65
N ASN A 163 26.22 -2.85 3.32
CA ASN A 163 26.28 -1.55 2.67
C ASN A 163 24.91 -1.02 2.24
N THR A 164 23.87 -1.87 2.24
CA THR A 164 22.49 -1.44 2.04
C THR A 164 21.83 -1.19 3.40
N TYR A 165 20.64 -0.58 3.38
CA TYR A 165 19.84 -0.39 4.58
C TYR A 165 18.38 -0.12 4.24
N TRP A 166 17.48 -0.53 5.13
CA TRP A 166 16.14 0.03 5.19
C TRP A 166 16.17 1.37 5.91
N LYS A 167 15.29 2.29 5.52
CA LYS A 167 15.03 3.55 6.24
C LYS A 167 13.55 3.85 6.31
N SER A 168 13.07 4.26 7.48
CA SER A 168 11.68 4.67 7.71
C SER A 168 11.36 6.02 7.08
N ASN A 169 10.07 6.31 6.86
CA ASN A 169 9.62 7.58 6.32
C ASN A 169 9.98 8.75 7.27
N PRO A 170 10.75 9.76 6.81
CA PRO A 170 11.19 10.88 7.66
C PRO A 170 10.03 11.79 8.11
N TYR A 171 8.93 11.85 7.36
CA TYR A 171 7.77 12.69 7.65
C TYR A 171 6.93 12.20 8.84
N LEU A 172 7.27 11.04 9.41
CA LEU A 172 6.67 10.50 10.64
C LEU A 172 7.45 10.88 11.90
N THR A 173 8.51 11.67 11.78
CA THR A 173 9.27 12.16 12.95
C THR A 173 8.71 13.46 13.51
N HIS A 174 9.06 13.76 14.77
CA HIS A 174 8.73 14.98 15.49
C HIS A 174 8.96 16.26 14.68
N GLN A 175 10.03 16.30 13.88
CA GLN A 175 10.34 17.46 13.04
C GLN A 175 9.21 17.82 12.06
N TYR A 176 8.44 16.83 11.61
CA TYR A 176 7.39 16.98 10.59
C TYR A 176 5.98 16.85 11.17
N THR A 177 5.77 15.93 12.10
CA THR A 177 4.48 15.75 12.79
C THR A 177 4.23 16.82 13.85
N GLY A 178 5.30 17.33 14.48
CA GLY A 178 5.22 18.18 15.67
C GLY A 178 4.91 17.41 16.96
N GLU A 179 4.74 16.08 16.88
CA GLU A 179 4.38 15.18 17.97
C GLU A 179 5.61 14.39 18.45
N ASP A 180 5.55 13.78 19.63
CA ASP A 180 6.65 12.91 20.10
C ASP A 180 6.78 11.68 19.18
N ASP A 181 8.01 11.30 18.80
CA ASP A 181 8.27 10.10 17.99
C ASP A 181 7.66 8.83 18.62
N ALA A 182 7.46 8.80 19.94
CA ALA A 182 6.82 7.69 20.64
C ALA A 182 5.32 7.54 20.32
N LEU A 183 4.68 8.56 19.74
CA LEU A 183 3.31 8.49 19.21
C LEU A 183 3.26 7.95 17.77
N HIS A 184 4.40 7.96 17.06
CA HIS A 184 4.58 7.43 15.71
C HIS A 184 5.71 6.39 15.64
N PRO A 185 5.64 5.34 16.47
CA PRO A 185 6.72 4.36 16.56
C PRO A 185 6.87 3.62 15.23
N GLN A 186 8.09 3.66 14.70
CA GLN A 186 8.42 2.90 13.51
C GLN A 186 8.82 1.48 13.93
N TRP A 187 8.53 0.50 13.10
CA TRP A 187 8.72 -0.89 13.49
C TRP A 187 9.20 -1.77 12.35
N VAL A 188 9.90 -2.84 12.74
CA VAL A 188 10.30 -3.94 11.86
C VAL A 188 9.83 -5.24 12.48
N MET A 189 9.05 -6.01 11.75
CA MET A 189 8.61 -7.35 12.11
C MET A 189 9.42 -8.39 11.35
N ILE A 190 9.81 -9.47 12.04
CA ILE A 190 10.56 -10.60 11.49
C ILE A 190 9.70 -11.87 11.67
N ASP A 191 9.48 -12.61 10.59
CA ASP A 191 8.87 -13.95 10.61
C ASP A 191 9.95 -15.01 10.34
N LEU A 192 10.31 -15.80 11.35
CA LEU A 192 11.31 -16.87 11.26
C LEU A 192 10.80 -18.10 10.47
N GLY A 193 9.52 -18.14 10.08
CA GLY A 193 8.88 -19.22 9.35
C GLY A 193 8.43 -20.40 10.23
N ALA A 194 9.04 -20.58 11.40
CA ALA A 194 8.67 -21.57 12.41
C ALA A 194 8.90 -21.02 13.83
N ILE A 195 8.37 -21.72 14.84
CA ILE A 195 8.69 -21.41 16.23
C ILE A 195 10.13 -21.83 16.50
N GLU A 196 10.97 -20.87 16.85
CA GLU A 196 12.39 -21.05 17.17
C GLU A 196 12.69 -20.68 18.61
N LYS A 197 13.85 -21.13 19.12
CA LYS A 197 14.33 -20.80 20.47
C LYS A 197 15.21 -19.56 20.41
N ILE A 198 14.75 -18.46 20.98
CA ILE A 198 15.38 -17.16 20.81
C ILE A 198 15.74 -16.58 22.17
N ASP A 199 16.95 -16.07 22.28
CA ASP A 199 17.36 -15.27 23.44
C ASP A 199 18.27 -14.10 23.07
N THR A 200 18.62 -13.93 21.79
CA THR A 200 19.60 -12.95 21.35
C THR A 200 19.14 -12.30 20.04
N LEU A 201 19.26 -10.97 19.99
CA LEU A 201 19.12 -10.17 18.77
C LEU A 201 20.45 -9.48 18.50
N ARG A 202 20.87 -9.42 17.25
CA ARG A 202 21.90 -8.48 16.81
C ARG A 202 21.31 -7.57 15.74
N ILE A 203 21.54 -6.27 15.87
CA ILE A 203 21.10 -5.26 14.91
C ILE A 203 22.34 -4.53 14.41
N ALA A 204 22.51 -4.46 13.10
CA ALA A 204 23.44 -3.54 12.47
C ALA A 204 22.66 -2.30 12.06
N TRP A 205 22.77 -1.24 12.85
CA TRP A 205 22.14 0.04 12.57
C TRP A 205 22.88 0.80 11.46
N ALA A 206 22.12 1.54 10.64
CA ALA A 206 22.61 2.71 9.92
C ALA A 206 22.25 3.98 10.70
N ASN A 207 22.70 5.15 10.25
CA ASN A 207 22.14 6.40 10.78
C ASN A 207 20.94 6.87 9.94
N PRO A 208 19.88 7.39 10.57
CA PRO A 208 19.67 7.46 12.03
C PRO A 208 19.31 6.10 12.65
N TYR A 209 19.71 5.86 13.90
CA TYR A 209 19.42 4.62 14.64
C TYR A 209 18.44 4.87 15.78
N ALA A 210 17.83 3.80 16.33
CA ALA A 210 16.95 3.93 17.48
C ALA A 210 17.73 4.07 18.79
N VAL A 211 17.46 5.13 19.55
CA VAL A 211 17.97 5.33 20.92
C VAL A 211 17.04 4.70 21.94
N ASN A 212 15.72 4.83 21.73
CA ASN A 212 14.71 4.13 22.51
C ASN A 212 13.98 3.14 21.61
N TYR A 213 14.00 1.87 21.97
CA TYR A 213 13.27 0.83 21.26
C TYR A 213 12.97 -0.36 22.16
N GLU A 214 11.99 -1.17 21.75
CA GLU A 214 11.67 -2.44 22.37
C GLU A 214 11.83 -3.57 21.37
N VAL A 215 12.40 -4.68 21.82
CA VAL A 215 12.34 -5.97 21.13
C VAL A 215 11.23 -6.79 21.77
N GLN A 216 10.29 -7.24 20.95
CA GLN A 216 9.09 -7.93 21.37
C GLN A 216 8.92 -9.24 20.60
N TYR A 217 8.21 -10.19 21.18
CA TYR A 217 7.74 -11.41 20.50
C TYR A 217 6.21 -11.49 20.53
N TRP A 218 5.64 -12.15 19.54
CA TRP A 218 4.21 -12.41 19.47
C TRP A 218 3.84 -13.68 20.24
N ASN A 219 2.81 -13.63 21.08
CA ASN A 219 2.43 -14.74 21.96
C ASN A 219 1.29 -15.65 21.43
N SER A 220 0.94 -15.54 20.15
CA SER A 220 -0.11 -16.35 19.51
C SER A 220 0.45 -17.13 18.33
N GLU A 221 -0.16 -18.27 18.02
CA GLU A 221 0.17 -19.08 16.83
C GLU A 221 -0.37 -18.46 15.53
N LYS A 222 -1.39 -17.60 15.62
CA LYS A 222 -1.93 -16.89 14.45
C LYS A 222 -1.01 -15.73 14.07
N GLU A 223 -0.77 -15.58 12.77
CA GLU A 223 0.10 -14.54 12.21
C GLU A 223 -0.38 -13.12 12.62
N PRO A 224 0.52 -12.25 13.12
CA PRO A 224 0.16 -10.98 13.76
C PRO A 224 -0.38 -9.88 12.84
N LEU A 225 -0.06 -9.84 11.54
CA LEU A 225 -0.57 -8.80 10.64
C LEU A 225 -1.99 -9.12 10.14
N SER A 226 -2.27 -10.37 9.78
CA SER A 226 -3.60 -10.84 9.36
C SER A 226 -4.52 -11.18 10.53
N ASN A 227 -3.99 -11.39 11.75
CA ASN A 227 -4.79 -11.67 12.94
C ASN A 227 -4.35 -10.79 14.13
N PRO A 228 -4.43 -9.46 14.01
CA PRO A 228 -3.78 -8.54 14.95
C PRO A 228 -4.39 -8.53 16.36
N THR A 229 -5.58 -9.10 16.55
CA THR A 229 -6.26 -9.22 17.84
C THR A 229 -6.16 -10.62 18.46
N ALA A 230 -5.51 -11.58 17.78
CA ALA A 230 -5.41 -12.97 18.24
C ALA A 230 -4.37 -13.16 19.36
N GLY A 231 -3.53 -12.16 19.61
CA GLY A 231 -2.45 -12.21 20.60
C GLY A 231 -2.02 -10.82 21.02
N SER A 232 -0.83 -10.73 21.60
CA SER A 232 -0.21 -9.48 22.03
C SER A 232 1.30 -9.55 21.82
N TRP A 233 1.89 -8.38 21.54
CA TRP A 233 3.34 -8.21 21.53
C TRP A 233 3.85 -8.10 22.96
N ILE A 234 4.77 -8.98 23.33
CA ILE A 234 5.35 -9.04 24.67
C ILE A 234 6.82 -8.63 24.57
N ALA A 235 7.22 -7.60 25.32
CA ALA A 235 8.62 -7.20 25.41
C ALA A 235 9.45 -8.33 26.04
N PHE A 236 10.61 -8.60 25.45
CA PHE A 236 11.62 -9.41 26.12
C PHE A 236 12.12 -8.69 27.38
N TYR A 237 12.51 -9.44 28.41
CA TYR A 237 12.91 -8.86 29.71
C TYR A 237 14.07 -7.85 29.58
N ASN A 238 15.09 -8.16 28.80
CA ASN A 238 16.18 -7.24 28.46
C ASN A 238 15.99 -6.59 27.07
N GLY A 239 14.79 -6.67 26.50
CA GLY A 239 14.47 -6.13 25.18
C GLY A 239 14.06 -4.67 25.20
N ILE A 240 13.89 -4.05 26.37
CA ILE A 240 13.56 -2.63 26.51
C ILE A 240 14.88 -1.84 26.57
N VAL A 241 15.17 -1.07 25.53
CA VAL A 241 16.40 -0.29 25.37
C VAL A 241 16.07 1.20 25.39
N SER A 242 16.76 1.95 26.25
CA SER A 242 16.55 3.41 26.43
C SER A 242 17.76 4.26 26.07
N ASP A 243 18.87 3.63 25.72
CA ASP A 243 20.13 4.31 25.44
C ASP A 243 20.93 3.63 24.32
N GLY A 244 20.24 3.20 23.26
CA GLY A 244 20.86 2.65 22.05
C GLY A 244 22.00 3.54 21.54
N LYS A 245 23.08 2.91 21.07
CA LYS A 245 24.33 3.55 20.64
C LYS A 245 24.54 3.50 19.13
N GLY A 246 23.70 2.75 18.40
CA GLY A 246 23.84 2.55 16.96
C GLY A 246 24.95 1.56 16.62
N ALA A 247 25.52 1.66 15.41
CA ALA A 247 26.48 0.69 14.89
C ALA A 247 25.93 -0.75 15.00
N THR A 248 26.77 -1.76 15.28
CA THR A 248 26.31 -3.13 15.49
C THR A 248 26.19 -3.44 16.97
N GLU A 249 24.97 -3.73 17.42
CA GLU A 249 24.64 -4.09 18.80
C GLU A 249 24.23 -5.56 18.88
N THR A 250 24.67 -6.28 19.90
CA THR A 250 24.18 -7.63 20.22
C THR A 250 23.56 -7.60 21.60
N LEU A 251 22.27 -7.91 21.68
CA LEU A 251 21.44 -7.87 22.88
C LEU A 251 21.09 -9.29 23.31
N LYS A 252 21.44 -9.66 24.54
CA LYS A 252 20.88 -10.85 25.19
C LYS A 252 19.50 -10.50 25.74
N LEU A 253 18.46 -10.82 24.99
CA LEU A 253 17.06 -10.45 25.22
C LEU A 253 16.47 -11.06 26.50
N SER A 254 16.93 -12.24 26.91
CA SER A 254 16.44 -12.94 28.11
C SER A 254 17.46 -13.94 28.64
N ALA A 255 17.30 -14.37 29.89
CA ALA A 255 18.18 -15.37 30.50
C ALA A 255 17.97 -16.76 29.89
N ASP A 256 16.70 -17.15 29.73
CA ASP A 256 16.27 -18.40 29.11
C ASP A 256 15.79 -18.14 27.68
N VAL A 257 15.87 -19.16 26.82
CA VAL A 257 15.29 -19.10 25.47
C VAL A 257 13.77 -18.99 25.51
N VAL A 258 13.24 -18.08 24.69
CA VAL A 258 11.81 -17.90 24.45
C VAL A 258 11.42 -18.58 23.14
N PRO A 259 10.45 -19.51 23.13
CA PRO A 259 9.92 -20.07 21.91
C PRO A 259 9.05 -19.03 21.20
N ALA A 260 9.47 -18.55 20.03
CA ALA A 260 8.71 -17.58 19.24
C ALA A 260 8.98 -17.74 17.74
N ARG A 261 7.98 -17.40 16.91
CA ARG A 261 8.10 -17.32 15.46
C ARG A 261 8.27 -15.88 14.97
N TYR A 262 7.50 -14.97 15.58
CA TYR A 262 7.44 -13.57 15.18
C TYR A 262 8.11 -12.68 16.22
N LEU A 263 8.92 -11.74 15.72
CA LEU A 263 9.57 -10.72 16.52
C LEU A 263 9.26 -9.35 15.94
N ARG A 264 9.29 -8.33 16.78
CA ARG A 264 9.17 -6.94 16.36
C ARG A 264 10.17 -6.07 17.10
N ILE A 265 10.86 -5.21 16.35
CA ILE A 265 11.65 -4.09 16.87
C ILE A 265 10.73 -2.87 16.79
N TRP A 266 10.41 -2.27 17.92
CA TRP A 266 9.49 -1.14 18.08
C TRP A 266 10.27 0.11 18.49
N MET A 267 10.49 1.03 17.56
CA MET A 267 11.42 2.16 17.68
C MET A 267 10.66 3.44 17.98
N MET A 268 10.99 4.10 19.10
CA MET A 268 10.21 5.21 19.67
C MET A 268 11.01 6.51 19.80
N LYS A 269 12.33 6.48 19.63
CA LYS A 269 13.16 7.69 19.63
C LYS A 269 14.37 7.55 18.73
N SER A 270 14.49 8.45 17.76
CA SER A 270 15.62 8.49 16.83
C SER A 270 16.88 9.14 17.44
N SER A 271 18.05 8.73 16.96
CA SER A 271 19.33 9.41 17.22
C SER A 271 19.43 10.77 16.53
N ASN A 272 18.61 11.01 15.50
CA ASN A 272 18.66 12.19 14.64
C ASN A 272 20.07 12.43 14.04
N THR A 273 20.76 11.35 13.68
CA THR A 273 22.09 11.37 13.07
C THR A 273 22.01 11.04 11.58
N SER A 274 22.96 11.57 10.78
CA SER A 274 23.09 11.23 9.35
C SER A 274 24.51 10.75 9.05
N GLU A 275 24.64 9.84 8.07
CA GLU A 275 25.93 9.48 7.47
C GLU A 275 26.33 10.40 6.32
N THR A 276 25.35 11.04 5.67
CA THR A 276 25.55 11.93 4.53
C THR A 276 25.75 13.37 5.01
N ARG A 277 26.48 14.16 4.21
CA ARG A 277 26.69 15.60 4.42
C ARG A 277 26.02 16.41 3.32
N ASP A 278 24.83 15.98 2.91
CA ASP A 278 24.01 16.62 1.86
C ASP A 278 23.30 17.90 2.36
N GLY A 279 23.11 18.03 3.67
CA GLY A 279 22.39 19.15 4.28
C GLY A 279 20.87 19.03 4.21
N ASP A 280 20.34 17.91 3.69
CA ASP A 280 18.91 17.62 3.71
C ASP A 280 18.53 17.09 5.12
N PRO A 281 17.67 17.78 5.87
CA PRO A 281 17.36 17.38 7.23
C PRO A 281 16.69 16.00 7.31
N ARG A 282 16.07 15.53 6.22
CA ARG A 282 15.45 14.20 6.16
C ARG A 282 16.48 13.08 6.20
N SER A 283 17.74 13.34 5.85
CA SER A 283 18.83 12.37 5.95
C SER A 283 19.14 12.00 7.40
N SER A 284 18.84 12.89 8.35
CA SER A 284 18.94 12.61 9.79
C SER A 284 17.64 12.14 10.44
N ALA A 285 16.51 12.11 9.72
CA ALA A 285 15.20 11.79 10.29
C ALA A 285 14.84 10.31 10.11
N GLY A 286 14.13 9.75 11.09
CA GLY A 286 13.59 8.40 11.08
C GLY A 286 14.52 7.38 11.72
N TYR A 287 14.52 6.17 11.17
CA TYR A 287 15.31 5.03 11.64
C TYR A 287 15.82 4.24 10.45
N ALA A 288 17.03 3.68 10.57
CA ALA A 288 17.66 2.93 9.51
C ALA A 288 18.39 1.69 10.02
N ILE A 289 18.19 0.57 9.35
CA ILE A 289 18.75 -0.74 9.71
C ILE A 289 19.43 -1.33 8.49
N ARG A 290 20.70 -1.70 8.64
CA ARG A 290 21.49 -2.41 7.63
C ARG A 290 21.13 -3.88 7.62
N GLU A 291 21.15 -4.51 8.78
CA GLU A 291 20.91 -5.96 8.91
C GLU A 291 20.35 -6.31 10.28
N VAL A 292 19.51 -7.34 10.35
CA VAL A 292 19.04 -7.95 11.61
C VAL A 292 19.37 -9.42 11.65
N TYR A 293 19.88 -9.86 12.79
CA TYR A 293 20.17 -11.26 13.09
C TYR A 293 19.41 -11.67 14.34
N VAL A 294 18.77 -12.83 14.31
CA VAL A 294 17.93 -13.33 15.42
C VAL A 294 18.34 -14.75 15.73
N GLY A 295 18.50 -15.08 17.00
CA GLY A 295 18.71 -16.47 17.39
C GLY A 295 19.07 -16.63 18.85
N ASN A 296 20.06 -17.46 19.13
CA ASN A 296 20.44 -17.79 20.49
C ASN A 296 21.96 -17.88 20.65
N LEU A 297 22.42 -17.81 21.90
CA LEU A 297 23.79 -18.23 22.22
C LEU A 297 23.81 -19.76 22.38
N ASN A 298 24.83 -20.42 21.83
CA ASN A 298 25.09 -21.84 22.11
C ASN A 298 25.79 -22.01 23.47
N ASP A 299 26.07 -23.26 23.85
CA ASP A 299 26.71 -23.60 25.13
C ASP A 299 28.12 -23.01 25.27
N GLU A 300 28.80 -22.70 24.16
CA GLU A 300 30.09 -21.99 24.13
C GLU A 300 29.95 -20.45 24.15
N GLY A 301 28.74 -19.91 24.23
CA GLY A 301 28.46 -18.47 24.19
C GLY A 301 28.56 -17.83 22.81
N GLN A 302 28.64 -18.64 21.75
CA GLN A 302 28.68 -18.16 20.36
C GLN A 302 27.26 -17.89 19.87
N PHE A 303 27.08 -16.78 19.15
CA PHE A 303 25.80 -16.43 18.55
C PHE A 303 25.49 -17.33 17.35
N VAL A 304 24.38 -18.05 17.43
CA VAL A 304 23.78 -18.81 16.34
C VAL A 304 22.68 -17.95 15.73
N ASP A 305 22.93 -17.51 14.51
CA ASP A 305 21.97 -16.75 13.73
C ASP A 305 21.01 -17.68 12.97
N LEU A 306 19.71 -17.39 13.07
CA LEU A 306 18.61 -18.11 12.44
C LEU A 306 18.03 -17.33 11.26
N VAL A 307 18.48 -16.09 11.03
CA VAL A 307 18.05 -15.30 9.88
C VAL A 307 18.74 -15.81 8.62
N LYS A 308 17.97 -15.92 7.54
CA LYS A 308 18.50 -16.22 6.22
C LYS A 308 18.71 -14.92 5.46
N HIS A 309 19.98 -14.63 5.19
CA HIS A 309 20.42 -13.42 4.51
C HIS A 309 20.64 -13.68 3.02
N THR A 310 19.75 -13.19 2.16
CA THR A 310 19.89 -13.31 0.70
C THR A 310 19.21 -12.14 -0.03
N PRO A 311 19.78 -11.61 -1.12
CA PRO A 311 19.23 -10.47 -1.85
C PRO A 311 18.11 -10.89 -2.83
N ASP A 312 17.15 -11.66 -2.31
CA ASP A 312 15.98 -12.14 -3.03
C ASP A 312 14.83 -12.49 -2.06
N GLN A 313 13.73 -13.02 -2.59
CA GLN A 313 12.55 -13.38 -1.79
C GLN A 313 12.72 -14.64 -0.93
N ASN A 314 13.88 -15.32 -1.00
CA ASN A 314 14.17 -16.48 -0.17
C ASN A 314 14.77 -16.11 1.19
N GLN A 315 14.99 -14.83 1.48
CA GLN A 315 15.41 -14.34 2.81
C GLN A 315 14.35 -14.62 3.87
N THR A 316 14.74 -14.52 5.14
CA THR A 316 13.77 -14.45 6.24
C THR A 316 12.82 -13.27 6.00
N VAL A 317 11.52 -13.51 6.14
CA VAL A 317 10.52 -12.50 5.81
C VAL A 317 10.57 -11.37 6.84
N THR A 318 10.69 -10.16 6.35
CA THR A 318 10.61 -8.93 7.13
C THR A 318 9.52 -8.01 6.58
N PHE A 319 8.90 -7.26 7.50
CA PHE A 319 7.95 -6.19 7.22
C PHE A 319 8.37 -4.96 8.01
N ALA A 320 8.20 -3.78 7.44
CA ALA A 320 8.52 -2.50 8.06
C ALA A 320 7.31 -1.57 8.01
N SER A 321 7.20 -0.69 9.00
CA SER A 321 6.09 0.26 9.17
C SER A 321 5.95 1.27 8.05
N SER A 322 7.06 1.67 7.45
CA SER A 322 7.12 2.70 6.40
C SER A 322 8.45 2.61 5.65
N VAL A 323 8.57 3.34 4.54
CA VAL A 323 9.82 3.45 3.76
C VAL A 323 10.06 4.90 3.40
N ASP A 324 11.32 5.32 3.48
CA ASP A 324 11.79 6.62 2.99
C ASP A 324 11.57 6.76 1.48
N PRO A 325 10.86 7.80 1.00
CA PRO A 325 10.65 8.03 -0.43
C PRO A 325 11.90 8.54 -1.16
N TRP A 326 13.07 8.60 -0.50
CA TRP A 326 14.35 8.88 -1.14
C TRP A 326 14.65 7.88 -2.26
N HIS A 327 15.07 8.36 -3.42
CA HIS A 327 15.48 7.55 -4.57
C HIS A 327 16.38 8.35 -5.52
N SER A 328 16.76 7.75 -6.64
CA SER A 328 17.59 8.36 -7.69
C SER A 328 16.94 8.24 -9.07
N ALA A 329 17.39 9.07 -10.01
CA ALA A 329 16.97 8.97 -11.41
C ALA A 329 17.29 7.60 -12.04
N SER A 330 18.32 6.90 -11.56
CA SER A 330 18.68 5.55 -12.02
C SER A 330 17.74 4.44 -11.54
N ASP A 331 16.87 4.72 -10.57
CA ASP A 331 15.88 3.76 -10.08
C ASP A 331 14.66 3.66 -11.02
N LEU A 332 14.60 4.39 -12.12
CA LEU A 332 13.48 4.30 -13.06
C LEU A 332 13.24 2.86 -13.54
N ALA A 333 12.05 2.31 -13.30
CA ALA A 333 11.69 0.94 -13.68
C ALA A 333 10.58 0.94 -14.74
N LEU A 334 10.95 1.13 -16.01
CA LEU A 334 10.00 1.15 -17.14
C LEU A 334 9.25 -0.18 -17.32
N GLU A 335 9.86 -1.29 -16.90
CA GLU A 335 9.28 -2.62 -16.96
C GLU A 335 8.22 -2.88 -15.89
N ALA A 336 8.16 -2.04 -14.84
CA ALA A 336 7.22 -2.16 -13.74
C ALA A 336 5.79 -1.72 -14.14
N GLY A 337 5.69 -0.97 -15.25
CA GLY A 337 4.43 -0.49 -15.80
C GLY A 337 4.49 0.99 -16.12
N ASP A 338 3.46 1.46 -16.80
CA ASP A 338 3.30 2.85 -17.23
C ASP A 338 1.96 3.37 -16.70
N GLN A 339 2.04 4.46 -15.92
CA GLN A 339 0.89 5.19 -15.45
C GLN A 339 0.55 6.29 -16.45
N THR A 340 -0.71 6.38 -16.89
CA THR A 340 -1.11 7.38 -17.90
C THR A 340 -0.75 8.80 -17.45
N GLY A 341 0.02 9.54 -18.25
CA GLY A 341 0.30 10.95 -17.97
C GLY A 341 -0.95 11.84 -17.97
N PHE A 342 -1.01 12.83 -17.08
CA PHE A 342 -2.22 13.65 -16.91
C PHE A 342 -2.66 14.38 -18.18
N ASP A 343 -1.73 14.85 -19.01
CA ASP A 343 -2.13 15.53 -20.25
C ASP A 343 -2.80 14.55 -21.22
N LEU A 344 -2.27 13.33 -21.37
CA LEU A 344 -2.92 12.29 -22.18
C LEU A 344 -4.28 11.90 -21.60
N PHE A 345 -4.35 11.68 -20.29
CA PHE A 345 -5.59 11.35 -19.60
C PHE A 345 -6.69 12.37 -19.91
N TYR A 346 -6.45 13.66 -19.67
CA TYR A 346 -7.46 14.68 -19.86
C TYR A 346 -7.76 15.03 -21.33
N THR A 347 -6.79 14.90 -22.24
CA THR A 347 -6.95 15.33 -23.64
C THR A 347 -7.30 14.21 -24.62
N SER A 348 -7.14 12.94 -24.23
CA SER A 348 -7.56 11.77 -25.03
C SER A 348 -9.06 11.68 -25.29
N GLY A 349 -9.87 12.35 -24.46
CA GLY A 349 -11.32 12.29 -24.48
C GLY A 349 -11.91 11.23 -23.54
N ILE A 350 -11.08 10.39 -22.90
CA ILE A 350 -11.54 9.33 -21.99
C ILE A 350 -12.36 9.88 -20.82
N THR A 351 -12.00 11.06 -20.31
CA THR A 351 -12.71 11.75 -19.22
C THR A 351 -14.08 12.31 -19.62
N LYS A 352 -14.44 12.31 -20.91
CA LYS A 352 -15.65 12.97 -21.44
C LYS A 352 -15.79 14.45 -21.02
N LYS A 353 -14.66 15.11 -20.71
CA LYS A 353 -14.61 16.48 -20.15
C LYS A 353 -15.32 16.62 -18.80
N LEU A 354 -15.60 15.51 -18.12
CA LEU A 354 -16.09 15.50 -16.75
C LEU A 354 -14.91 15.67 -15.79
N PRO A 355 -15.14 16.25 -14.60
CA PRO A 355 -14.16 16.24 -13.53
C PRO A 355 -13.79 14.81 -13.12
N ALA A 356 -12.50 14.54 -12.96
CA ALA A 356 -12.00 13.22 -12.54
C ALA A 356 -11.56 13.24 -11.07
N MET A 357 -11.64 12.08 -10.43
CA MET A 357 -11.04 11.86 -9.13
C MET A 357 -9.57 11.52 -9.35
N ILE A 358 -8.68 12.30 -8.74
CA ILE A 358 -7.24 12.24 -8.98
C ILE A 358 -6.55 11.77 -7.71
N PRO A 359 -5.67 10.75 -7.78
CA PRO A 359 -4.92 10.29 -6.63
C PRO A 359 -3.67 11.14 -6.45
N ILE A 360 -3.15 11.18 -5.23
CA ILE A 360 -1.78 11.60 -4.92
C ILE A 360 -1.11 10.49 -4.13
N ALA A 361 0.21 10.31 -4.30
CA ALA A 361 0.95 9.39 -3.43
C ALA A 361 1.13 10.03 -2.05
N MET A 362 0.99 9.24 -0.99
CA MET A 362 1.24 9.69 0.38
C MET A 362 2.42 8.96 1.03
N LEU A 363 2.44 7.64 0.93
CA LEU A 363 3.35 6.76 1.64
C LEU A 363 4.75 6.85 1.05
N TYR A 364 4.83 6.96 -0.28
CA TYR A 364 6.08 6.96 -1.04
C TYR A 364 6.26 8.24 -1.89
N SER A 365 5.71 9.38 -1.43
CA SER A 365 6.03 10.71 -1.97
C SER A 365 6.15 11.75 -0.84
N THR A 366 6.10 13.03 -1.17
CA THR A 366 6.25 14.16 -0.27
C THR A 366 5.06 15.11 -0.37
N PRO A 367 4.71 15.83 0.71
CA PRO A 367 3.67 16.86 0.66
C PRO A 367 3.94 17.93 -0.41
N GLU A 368 5.21 18.26 -0.64
CA GLU A 368 5.63 19.21 -1.67
C GLU A 368 5.33 18.74 -3.10
N ASP A 369 5.58 17.45 -3.38
CA ASP A 369 5.32 16.86 -4.69
C ASP A 369 3.82 16.74 -4.98
N ALA A 370 3.01 16.29 -4.01
CA ALA A 370 1.56 16.25 -4.14
C ALA A 370 0.98 17.66 -4.37
N ALA A 371 1.46 18.68 -3.66
CA ALA A 371 1.03 20.06 -3.92
C ALA A 371 1.42 20.55 -5.32
N ALA A 372 2.60 20.16 -5.82
CA ALA A 372 3.04 20.50 -7.16
C ALA A 372 2.21 19.82 -8.26
N GLU A 373 1.81 18.57 -8.03
CA GLU A 373 0.89 17.80 -8.88
C GLU A 373 -0.44 18.54 -9.04
N ILE A 374 -1.08 18.86 -7.92
CA ILE A 374 -2.36 19.58 -7.92
C ILE A 374 -2.23 20.95 -8.58
N ALA A 375 -1.14 21.68 -8.31
CA ALA A 375 -0.88 22.96 -8.95
C ALA A 375 -0.73 22.83 -10.47
N TYR A 376 -0.08 21.77 -10.96
CA TYR A 376 0.05 21.48 -12.39
C TYR A 376 -1.31 21.25 -13.05
N ILE A 377 -2.11 20.34 -12.49
CA ILE A 377 -3.44 19.98 -13.01
C ILE A 377 -4.33 21.23 -13.09
N LYS A 378 -4.31 22.07 -12.05
CA LYS A 378 -5.03 23.35 -12.05
C LYS A 378 -4.51 24.34 -13.10
N LYS A 379 -3.20 24.48 -13.28
CA LYS A 379 -2.61 25.38 -14.29
C LYS A 379 -2.91 24.92 -15.72
N ARG A 380 -3.02 23.61 -15.96
CA ARG A 380 -3.52 23.04 -17.22
C ARG A 380 -5.01 23.30 -17.44
N GLY A 381 -5.76 23.68 -16.40
CA GLY A 381 -7.21 23.87 -16.45
C GLY A 381 -7.99 22.55 -16.45
N TYR A 382 -7.37 21.47 -15.96
CA TYR A 382 -8.01 20.16 -15.90
C TYR A 382 -8.95 20.06 -14.69
N PRO A 383 -10.19 19.59 -14.88
CA PRO A 383 -11.20 19.59 -13.82
C PRO A 383 -11.01 18.43 -12.85
N ILE A 384 -10.93 18.75 -11.56
CA ILE A 384 -10.81 17.79 -10.45
C ILE A 384 -12.16 17.68 -9.73
N SER A 385 -12.65 16.47 -9.47
CA SER A 385 -13.82 16.22 -8.61
C SER A 385 -13.44 16.06 -7.14
N TYR A 386 -12.47 15.18 -6.88
CA TYR A 386 -11.98 14.75 -5.58
C TYR A 386 -10.49 14.41 -5.66
N ILE A 387 -9.79 14.48 -4.53
CA ILE A 387 -8.42 14.00 -4.39
C ILE A 387 -8.43 12.75 -3.50
N GLU A 388 -8.03 11.61 -4.06
CA GLU A 388 -7.74 10.40 -3.29
C GLU A 388 -6.33 10.49 -2.70
N MET A 389 -6.25 10.30 -1.39
CA MET A 389 -5.04 10.53 -0.62
C MET A 389 -4.36 9.17 -0.35
N GLY A 390 -3.36 8.81 -1.15
CA GLY A 390 -2.67 7.51 -1.08
C GLY A 390 -3.48 6.33 -1.60
N GLU A 391 -2.94 5.12 -1.44
CA GLU A 391 -3.52 3.86 -1.93
C GLU A 391 -3.28 2.72 -0.91
N GLU A 392 -4.34 1.96 -0.59
CA GLU A 392 -4.34 0.74 0.24
C GLU A 392 -3.43 0.79 1.49
N PRO A 393 -3.59 1.79 2.39
CA PRO A 393 -2.71 1.90 3.56
C PRO A 393 -2.83 0.71 4.52
N ASP A 394 -3.96 -0.02 4.49
CA ASP A 394 -4.17 -1.29 5.17
C ASP A 394 -3.36 -2.44 4.54
N GLY A 395 -3.28 -2.49 3.21
CA GLY A 395 -2.40 -3.37 2.44
C GLY A 395 -0.93 -3.11 2.72
N GLN A 396 -0.56 -1.83 2.84
CA GLN A 396 0.79 -1.38 3.17
C GLN A 396 1.11 -1.48 4.68
N LYS A 397 0.19 -2.02 5.48
CA LYS A 397 0.37 -2.30 6.92
C LYS A 397 0.66 -1.06 7.76
N MET A 398 0.18 0.11 7.34
CA MET A 398 0.32 1.32 8.13
C MET A 398 -0.48 1.25 9.42
N LEU A 399 0.06 1.88 10.47
CA LEU A 399 -0.74 2.21 11.64
C LEU A 399 -1.65 3.41 11.33
N PRO A 400 -2.88 3.45 11.88
CA PRO A 400 -3.84 4.53 11.61
C PRO A 400 -3.33 5.92 11.99
N GLU A 401 -2.57 6.03 13.09
CA GLU A 401 -2.03 7.28 13.58
C GLU A 401 -0.90 7.80 12.69
N ASP A 402 -0.05 6.91 12.16
CA ASP A 402 1.00 7.28 11.21
C ASP A 402 0.40 7.76 9.88
N TYR A 403 -0.61 7.05 9.37
CA TYR A 403 -1.34 7.52 8.19
C TYR A 403 -2.06 8.84 8.47
N GLY A 404 -2.67 9.00 9.65
CA GLY A 404 -3.26 10.25 10.12
C GLY A 404 -2.28 11.41 10.08
N ALA A 405 -1.07 11.23 10.60
CA ALA A 405 -0.02 12.24 10.61
C ALA A 405 0.40 12.67 9.20
N LEU A 406 0.57 11.71 8.29
CA LEU A 406 0.81 12.01 6.87
C LEU A 406 -0.40 12.73 6.26
N TYR A 407 -1.62 12.27 6.51
CA TYR A 407 -2.84 12.85 5.95
C TYR A 407 -2.95 14.34 6.27
N LEU A 408 -2.70 14.74 7.52
CA LEU A 408 -2.74 16.14 7.93
C LEU A 408 -1.67 17.00 7.24
N GLN A 409 -0.46 16.46 7.04
CA GLN A 409 0.63 17.16 6.37
C GLN A 409 0.31 17.38 4.88
N PHE A 410 -0.13 16.33 4.19
CA PHE A 410 -0.51 16.40 2.78
C PHE A 410 -1.74 17.28 2.56
N ALA A 411 -2.77 17.16 3.40
CA ALA A 411 -3.94 18.04 3.35
C ALA A 411 -3.55 19.51 3.50
N SER A 412 -2.67 19.82 4.45
CA SER A 412 -2.16 21.18 4.66
C SER A 412 -1.35 21.69 3.46
N ALA A 413 -0.62 20.84 2.74
CA ALA A 413 0.12 21.22 1.53
C ALA A 413 -0.82 21.46 0.34
N ILE A 414 -1.80 20.59 0.13
CA ILE A 414 -2.76 20.69 -0.98
C ILE A 414 -3.73 21.86 -0.78
N HIS A 415 -4.23 22.10 0.44
CA HIS A 415 -5.13 23.22 0.71
C HIS A 415 -4.46 24.59 0.63
N LYS A 416 -3.12 24.67 0.67
CA LYS A 416 -2.39 25.91 0.30
C LYS A 416 -2.53 26.24 -1.19
N ILE A 417 -2.71 25.22 -2.04
CA ILE A 417 -2.96 25.41 -3.47
C ILE A 417 -4.41 25.81 -3.71
N ASP A 418 -5.35 25.09 -3.11
CA ASP A 418 -6.78 25.44 -3.12
C ASP A 418 -7.51 24.85 -1.91
N PRO A 419 -8.04 25.69 -1.00
CA PRO A 419 -8.72 25.23 0.21
C PRO A 419 -10.08 24.59 -0.05
N ASN A 420 -10.61 24.64 -1.28
CA ASN A 420 -11.90 24.06 -1.63
C ASN A 420 -11.79 22.63 -2.19
N LEU A 421 -10.57 22.10 -2.34
CA LEU A 421 -10.36 20.73 -2.81
C LEU A 421 -10.89 19.74 -1.78
N LYS A 422 -11.65 18.76 -2.27
CA LYS A 422 -12.24 17.70 -1.46
C LYS A 422 -11.26 16.55 -1.37
N LEU A 423 -10.65 16.38 -0.20
CA LEU A 423 -9.67 15.34 0.07
C LEU A 423 -10.37 14.14 0.71
N GLY A 424 -9.90 12.94 0.44
CA GLY A 424 -10.51 11.74 0.99
C GLY A 424 -9.70 10.48 0.73
N GLY A 425 -10.27 9.37 1.16
CA GLY A 425 -9.54 8.18 1.56
C GLY A 425 -9.85 7.89 3.03
N PRO A 426 -9.07 7.05 3.74
CA PRO A 426 -8.05 6.18 3.20
C PRO A 426 -8.64 5.23 2.18
N VAL A 427 -7.91 4.95 1.12
CA VAL A 427 -8.37 4.13 0.01
C VAL A 427 -8.13 2.66 0.35
N PHE A 428 -9.08 2.00 1.01
CA PHE A 428 -8.85 0.64 1.54
C PHE A 428 -8.93 -0.47 0.51
N GLU A 429 -8.20 -1.56 0.75
CA GLU A 429 -8.36 -2.84 0.04
C GLU A 429 -9.82 -3.33 0.09
N GLY A 430 -10.16 -4.22 -0.85
CA GLY A 430 -11.46 -4.87 -0.89
C GLY A 430 -11.72 -5.80 0.31
N VAL A 431 -12.46 -5.31 1.31
CA VAL A 431 -12.79 -6.07 2.54
C VAL A 431 -14.29 -6.23 2.76
N ASN A 432 -14.66 -7.34 3.42
CA ASN A 432 -16.04 -7.66 3.80
C ASN A 432 -16.27 -7.55 5.33
N GLU A 433 -15.24 -7.21 6.08
CA GLU A 433 -15.27 -7.03 7.53
C GLU A 433 -14.40 -5.82 7.93
N ASP A 434 -14.45 -5.45 9.21
CA ASP A 434 -13.66 -4.32 9.72
C ASP A 434 -12.16 -4.56 9.52
N ILE A 435 -11.43 -3.47 9.27
CA ILE A 435 -9.98 -3.49 9.11
C ILE A 435 -9.38 -3.33 10.50
N LEU A 436 -8.77 -4.40 10.98
CA LEU A 436 -8.16 -4.43 12.30
C LEU A 436 -6.64 -4.25 12.21
N VAL A 437 -6.08 -3.59 13.22
CA VAL A 437 -4.64 -3.49 13.49
C VAL A 437 -4.36 -3.86 14.94
N TRP A 438 -3.07 -3.96 15.29
CA TRP A 438 -2.67 -4.25 16.66
C TRP A 438 -3.34 -3.29 17.63
N PRO A 439 -3.98 -3.79 18.70
CA PRO A 439 -4.64 -2.94 19.67
C PRO A 439 -3.71 -1.86 20.20
N ASP A 440 -4.20 -0.62 20.29
CA ASP A 440 -3.47 0.44 20.98
C ASP A 440 -3.47 0.23 22.50
N ASN A 441 -2.87 1.16 23.24
CA ASN A 441 -2.84 1.11 24.71
C ASN A 441 -4.23 1.21 25.38
N ARG A 442 -5.29 1.54 24.63
CA ARG A 442 -6.70 1.54 25.07
C ARG A 442 -7.45 0.28 24.61
N GLY A 443 -6.79 -0.64 23.91
CA GLY A 443 -7.37 -1.86 23.37
C GLY A 443 -8.18 -1.65 22.08
N ARG A 444 -8.08 -0.48 21.42
CA ARG A 444 -8.79 -0.21 20.16
C ARG A 444 -8.05 -0.85 18.99
N ALA A 445 -8.76 -1.61 18.17
CA ALA A 445 -8.21 -2.32 17.02
C ALA A 445 -8.72 -1.84 15.65
N SER A 446 -9.88 -1.18 15.57
CA SER A 446 -10.40 -0.64 14.30
C SER A 446 -9.42 0.39 13.72
N TRP A 447 -8.96 0.12 12.49
CA TRP A 447 -8.06 1.01 11.77
C TRP A 447 -8.76 2.34 11.50
N LEU A 448 -9.94 2.29 10.87
CA LEU A 448 -10.69 3.48 10.48
C LEU A 448 -11.11 4.30 11.69
N GLY A 449 -11.60 3.65 12.75
CA GLY A 449 -11.98 4.34 13.98
C GLY A 449 -10.81 5.13 14.59
N ARG A 450 -9.61 4.54 14.63
CA ARG A 450 -8.40 5.19 15.16
C ARG A 450 -7.91 6.34 14.28
N PHE A 451 -7.96 6.19 12.96
CA PHE A 451 -7.64 7.28 12.03
C PHE A 451 -8.59 8.47 12.21
N LEU A 452 -9.90 8.22 12.30
CA LEU A 452 -10.89 9.27 12.52
C LEU A 452 -10.71 9.97 13.87
N ASP A 453 -10.39 9.20 14.92
CA ASP A 453 -10.08 9.77 16.24
C ASP A 453 -8.82 10.65 16.16
N TYR A 454 -7.78 10.23 15.44
CA TYR A 454 -6.58 11.05 15.23
C TYR A 454 -6.93 12.39 14.54
N LEU A 455 -7.75 12.39 13.48
CA LEU A 455 -8.20 13.64 12.84
C LEU A 455 -9.03 14.53 13.79
N ARG A 456 -9.87 13.93 14.65
CA ARG A 456 -10.67 14.69 15.63
C ARG A 456 -9.82 15.30 16.73
N GLU A 457 -8.85 14.55 17.26
CA GLU A 457 -7.92 15.02 18.29
C GLU A 457 -7.09 16.22 17.79
N HIS A 458 -6.83 16.27 16.48
CA HIS A 458 -6.18 17.41 15.81
C HIS A 458 -7.14 18.52 15.35
N GLY A 459 -8.45 18.37 15.54
CA GLY A 459 -9.46 19.35 15.10
C GLY A 459 -9.59 19.46 13.57
N ARG A 460 -9.19 18.41 12.84
CA ARG A 460 -9.07 18.39 11.37
C ARG A 460 -9.94 17.32 10.70
N ILE A 461 -10.94 16.79 11.40
CA ILE A 461 -11.91 15.84 10.82
C ILE A 461 -12.63 16.39 9.57
N SER A 462 -12.73 17.73 9.44
CA SER A 462 -13.31 18.39 8.27
C SER A 462 -12.47 18.27 7.00
N ASP A 463 -11.19 17.89 7.09
CA ASP A 463 -10.37 17.65 5.91
C ASP A 463 -10.84 16.40 5.17
N LEU A 464 -11.42 15.43 5.88
CA LEU A 464 -12.01 14.22 5.33
C LEU A 464 -13.35 14.52 4.66
N SER A 465 -13.31 14.77 3.35
CA SER A 465 -14.49 15.09 2.54
C SER A 465 -15.20 13.85 1.98
N PHE A 466 -14.54 12.69 1.95
CA PHE A 466 -15.11 11.40 1.56
C PHE A 466 -14.19 10.26 2.05
N VAL A 467 -14.73 9.06 2.18
CA VAL A 467 -13.94 7.83 2.32
C VAL A 467 -14.12 7.03 1.05
N SER A 468 -13.02 6.57 0.45
CA SER A 468 -13.06 5.66 -0.69
C SER A 468 -12.57 4.27 -0.30
N PHE A 469 -12.97 3.28 -1.10
CA PHE A 469 -12.66 1.89 -0.83
C PHE A 469 -12.81 1.07 -2.10
N GLU A 470 -12.16 -0.08 -2.10
CA GLU A 470 -12.34 -1.08 -3.12
C GLU A 470 -13.40 -2.11 -2.74
N HIS A 471 -14.04 -2.74 -3.72
CA HIS A 471 -15.00 -3.80 -3.48
C HIS A 471 -14.75 -5.01 -4.38
N TYR A 472 -14.13 -6.03 -3.76
CA TYR A 472 -13.83 -7.34 -4.34
C TYR A 472 -14.41 -8.46 -3.44
N PRO A 473 -15.75 -8.62 -3.41
CA PRO A 473 -16.42 -9.39 -2.38
C PRO A 473 -16.22 -10.90 -2.45
N PHE A 474 -15.77 -11.44 -3.59
CA PHE A 474 -15.68 -12.88 -3.82
C PHE A 474 -14.29 -13.30 -4.32
N PRO A 475 -13.81 -14.51 -3.98
CA PRO A 475 -12.54 -14.99 -4.49
C PRO A 475 -12.55 -15.14 -6.03
N PRO A 476 -11.48 -14.69 -6.73
CA PRO A 476 -11.27 -14.93 -8.15
C PRO A 476 -11.46 -16.39 -8.55
N CYS A 477 -12.13 -16.60 -9.68
CA CYS A 477 -12.36 -17.93 -10.29
C CYS A 477 -13.24 -18.90 -9.48
N GLU A 478 -13.71 -18.54 -8.28
CA GLU A 478 -14.61 -19.36 -7.46
C GLU A 478 -16.06 -18.86 -7.48
N ILE A 479 -16.28 -17.64 -7.97
CA ILE A 479 -17.60 -16.99 -8.03
C ILE A 479 -18.60 -17.76 -8.90
N THR A 480 -19.83 -17.89 -8.38
CA THR A 480 -20.99 -18.43 -9.08
C THR A 480 -22.09 -17.38 -9.23
N TRP A 481 -23.05 -17.62 -10.14
CA TRP A 481 -24.23 -16.76 -10.26
C TRP A 481 -25.03 -16.62 -8.95
N SER A 482 -25.00 -17.65 -8.08
CA SER A 482 -25.66 -17.60 -6.79
C SER A 482 -25.00 -16.65 -5.79
N ASP A 483 -23.70 -16.40 -5.93
CA ASP A 483 -22.97 -15.51 -5.02
C ASP A 483 -23.40 -14.04 -5.22
N LEU A 484 -23.79 -13.66 -6.43
CA LEU A 484 -24.27 -12.30 -6.73
C LEU A 484 -25.52 -11.91 -5.93
N TYR A 485 -26.31 -12.87 -5.44
CA TYR A 485 -27.44 -12.55 -4.56
C TYR A 485 -26.99 -12.04 -3.18
N ARG A 486 -25.75 -12.30 -2.77
CA ARG A 486 -25.17 -11.87 -1.49
C ARG A 486 -24.49 -10.51 -1.55
N GLU A 487 -24.12 -10.03 -2.74
CA GLU A 487 -23.39 -8.77 -2.92
C GLU A 487 -24.09 -7.58 -2.22
N PRO A 488 -25.42 -7.39 -2.34
CA PRO A 488 -26.07 -6.26 -1.68
C PRO A 488 -25.99 -6.30 -0.15
N GLU A 489 -25.92 -7.50 0.44
CA GLU A 489 -25.71 -7.65 1.88
C GLU A 489 -24.25 -7.37 2.29
N LEU A 490 -23.28 -7.79 1.49
CA LEU A 490 -21.86 -7.54 1.74
C LEU A 490 -21.56 -6.04 1.69
N THR A 491 -21.99 -5.37 0.61
CA THR A 491 -21.85 -3.92 0.47
C THR A 491 -22.57 -3.16 1.58
N ARG A 492 -23.80 -3.55 1.95
CA ARG A 492 -24.50 -2.92 3.08
C ARG A 492 -23.78 -3.15 4.41
N GLY A 493 -23.22 -4.34 4.60
CA GLY A 493 -22.47 -4.73 5.79
C GLY A 493 -21.26 -3.83 6.00
N ILE A 494 -20.39 -3.74 4.99
CA ILE A 494 -19.16 -2.96 5.11
C ILE A 494 -19.42 -1.45 5.24
N LEU A 495 -20.40 -0.91 4.49
CA LEU A 495 -20.81 0.49 4.64
C LEU A 495 -21.35 0.79 6.04
N LYS A 496 -22.02 -0.17 6.68
CA LYS A 496 -22.48 -0.02 8.07
C LYS A 496 -21.30 -0.04 9.04
N ILE A 497 -20.35 -0.94 8.85
CA ILE A 497 -19.14 -1.04 9.68
C ILE A 497 -18.41 0.31 9.71
N TRP A 498 -18.12 0.91 8.55
CA TRP A 498 -17.45 2.21 8.53
C TRP A 498 -18.25 3.34 9.18
N ARG A 499 -19.59 3.28 9.14
CA ARG A 499 -20.43 4.22 9.91
C ARG A 499 -20.32 3.98 11.41
N ASP A 500 -20.30 2.72 11.83
CA ASP A 500 -20.13 2.33 13.23
C ASP A 500 -18.74 2.71 13.76
N ASP A 501 -17.69 2.65 12.93
CA ASP A 501 -16.33 3.16 13.23
C ASP A 501 -16.28 4.68 13.38
N GLY A 502 -17.34 5.36 12.95
CA GLY A 502 -17.56 6.77 13.22
C GLY A 502 -17.39 7.70 12.03
N VAL A 503 -17.37 7.20 10.78
CA VAL A 503 -17.39 8.11 9.61
C VAL A 503 -18.64 9.00 9.68
N PRO A 504 -18.52 10.34 9.66
CA PRO A 504 -19.67 11.24 9.77
C PRO A 504 -20.75 10.94 8.73
N ALA A 505 -22.01 11.12 9.10
CA ALA A 505 -23.15 10.75 8.25
C ALA A 505 -23.21 11.51 6.92
N ASP A 506 -22.64 12.71 6.87
CA ASP A 506 -22.55 13.59 5.71
C ASP A 506 -21.28 13.37 4.87
N VAL A 507 -20.30 12.61 5.38
CA VAL A 507 -19.13 12.19 4.61
C VAL A 507 -19.52 10.99 3.72
N PRO A 508 -19.50 11.12 2.39
CA PRO A 508 -19.84 10.04 1.48
C PRO A 508 -18.82 8.89 1.56
N LEU A 509 -19.33 7.68 1.40
CA LEU A 509 -18.56 6.45 1.21
C LEU A 509 -18.62 6.13 -0.29
N MET A 510 -17.47 6.04 -0.95
CA MET A 510 -17.36 5.88 -2.39
C MET A 510 -16.63 4.60 -2.75
N ASN A 511 -17.30 3.70 -3.47
CA ASN A 511 -16.61 2.60 -4.13
C ASN A 511 -15.89 3.19 -5.35
N THR A 512 -14.56 3.28 -5.29
CA THR A 512 -13.74 3.90 -6.34
C THR A 512 -13.02 2.87 -7.22
N GLU A 513 -13.10 1.60 -6.84
CA GLU A 513 -12.63 0.46 -7.60
C GLU A 513 -13.45 -0.79 -7.22
N SER A 514 -13.96 -1.51 -8.22
CA SER A 514 -14.67 -2.75 -7.94
C SER A 514 -14.63 -3.74 -9.08
N ASN A 515 -14.73 -4.99 -8.67
CA ASN A 515 -15.06 -6.11 -9.53
C ASN A 515 -15.89 -7.10 -8.71
N VAL A 516 -16.52 -8.05 -9.39
CA VAL A 516 -17.15 -9.16 -8.68
C VAL A 516 -16.11 -10.12 -8.08
N SER A 517 -14.84 -10.02 -8.46
CA SER A 517 -13.78 -10.90 -7.98
C SER A 517 -12.40 -10.30 -7.99
#